data_AF-A0A7L2S148-F1
#
_entry.id   AF-A0A7L2S148-F1
#
_cell.length_a   1.000
_cell.length_b   1.000
_cell.length_c   1.000
_cell.angle_alpha   90.00
_cell.angle_beta   90.00
_cell.angle_gamma   90.00
#
_symmetry.space_group_name_H-M   'P 1'
#
loop_
_entity.id
_entity.type
_entity.pdbx_description
1 polymer ?
#
loop_
_entity_poly.entity_id
_entity_poly.type
_entity_poly.pdbx_seq_one_letter_code
_entity_poly.pdbx_strand_id
1 'polypeptide(L)'
;KGMNPPQKIPFPPEKISMSWRQKRRPGAGLYNLGSTCYLNVVLQCLTYTPPLANYLLSRQHSRFCHRQGFCMMCVMEDHVRKVLYSSASAIRPRAVIRDLRCKQFQLLQQVFFPSLRGELLTSFLVIGEFKPDLPGDAYEFLRCTLSAMHRACLSGSSDLDISSQGTTIIHQIFRGILRSRITCLGCKTFSDFYTAFLDVLLKIK
;
A
#
# COMPACT_ATOMS: atom_id res chain seq x y z
N LYS A 1 14.67 -8.29 -21.19
CA LYS A 1 14.71 -9.54 -20.39
C LYS A 1 13.47 -9.55 -19.50
N GLY A 2 12.64 -10.59 -19.57
CA GLY A 2 11.45 -10.71 -18.72
C GLY A 2 11.83 -10.84 -17.25
N MET A 3 10.94 -10.45 -16.34
CA MET A 3 11.14 -10.73 -14.91
C MET A 3 11.10 -12.25 -14.71
N ASN A 4 12.04 -12.80 -13.94
CA ASN A 4 12.02 -14.23 -13.58
C ASN A 4 10.74 -14.52 -12.77
N PRO A 5 10.08 -15.68 -12.98
CA PRO A 5 8.89 -16.04 -12.23
C PRO A 5 9.22 -16.15 -10.72
N PRO A 6 8.27 -15.79 -9.83
CA PRO A 6 8.47 -15.89 -8.38
C PRO A 6 8.61 -17.35 -7.95
N GLN A 7 9.55 -17.64 -7.05
CA GLN A 7 9.72 -18.99 -6.51
C GLN A 7 8.64 -19.33 -5.47
N LYS A 8 8.11 -18.31 -4.77
CA LYS A 8 7.03 -18.43 -3.79
C LYS A 8 5.99 -17.34 -4.01
N ILE A 9 4.72 -17.70 -3.92
CA ILE A 9 3.59 -16.77 -3.99
C ILE A 9 2.84 -16.84 -2.66
N PRO A 10 3.18 -16.03 -1.65
CA PRO A 10 2.55 -16.08 -0.33
C PRO A 10 1.05 -15.75 -0.39
N PHE A 11 0.64 -14.98 -1.40
CA PHE A 11 -0.77 -14.64 -1.67
C PHE A 11 -1.10 -14.99 -3.12
N PRO A 12 -1.58 -16.21 -3.39
CA PRO A 12 -2.00 -16.63 -4.72
C PRO A 12 -3.15 -15.76 -5.21
N PRO A 13 -3.09 -15.22 -6.44
CA PRO A 13 -4.12 -14.33 -6.97
C PRO A 13 -5.49 -15.02 -7.07
N GLU A 14 -5.52 -16.35 -7.26
CA GLU A 14 -6.74 -17.15 -7.35
C GLU A 14 -7.51 -17.18 -6.02
N LYS A 15 -6.84 -16.92 -4.90
CA LYS A 15 -7.46 -16.85 -3.57
C LYS A 15 -8.04 -15.46 -3.26
N ILE A 16 -7.79 -14.46 -4.13
CA ILE A 16 -8.23 -13.09 -3.95
C ILE A 16 -9.62 -12.93 -4.58
N SER A 17 -10.60 -12.61 -3.73
CA SER A 17 -11.97 -12.34 -4.19
C SER A 17 -12.09 -10.87 -4.59
N MET A 18 -12.22 -10.60 -5.88
CA MET A 18 -12.39 -9.23 -6.41
C MET A 18 -13.76 -8.62 -6.09
N SER A 19 -14.74 -9.44 -5.72
CA SER A 19 -16.07 -9.01 -5.28
C SER A 19 -16.25 -9.16 -3.76
N TRP A 20 -17.23 -8.44 -3.19
CA TRP A 20 -17.60 -8.59 -1.78
C TRP A 20 -18.07 -10.02 -1.50
N ARG A 21 -17.43 -10.71 -0.54
CA ARG A 21 -17.86 -12.06 -0.13
C ARG A 21 -19.22 -12.08 0.56
N GLN A 22 -19.64 -10.95 1.12
CA GLN A 22 -20.89 -10.81 1.85
C GLN A 22 -21.55 -9.47 1.49
N LYS A 23 -22.85 -9.49 1.21
CA LYS A 23 -23.66 -8.26 1.06
C LYS A 23 -23.76 -7.58 2.43
N ARG A 24 -23.47 -6.29 2.47
CA ARG A 24 -23.42 -5.49 3.71
C ARG A 24 -24.09 -4.15 3.47
N ARG A 25 -24.67 -3.59 4.53
CA ARG A 25 -25.08 -2.18 4.52
C ARG A 25 -23.82 -1.30 4.54
N PRO A 26 -23.90 -0.05 4.07
CA PRO A 26 -22.83 0.92 4.26
C PRO A 26 -22.43 0.98 5.74
N GLY A 27 -21.14 0.90 6.01
CA GLY A 27 -20.57 1.05 7.35
C GLY A 27 -20.47 2.52 7.78
N ALA A 28 -19.88 2.74 8.95
CA ALA A 28 -19.79 4.06 9.56
C ALA A 28 -18.92 5.05 8.76
N GLY A 29 -19.30 6.32 8.79
CA GLY A 29 -18.46 7.43 8.40
C GLY A 29 -17.27 7.63 9.35
N LEU A 30 -16.41 8.61 9.06
CA LEU A 30 -15.30 9.00 9.94
C LEU A 30 -15.47 10.44 10.38
N TYR A 31 -15.43 10.68 11.69
CA TYR A 31 -15.42 12.05 12.21
C TYR A 31 -14.15 12.77 11.77
N ASN A 32 -14.30 14.01 11.30
CA ASN A 32 -13.16 14.89 11.06
C ASN A 32 -12.68 15.46 12.40
N LEU A 33 -11.45 15.11 12.80
CA LEU A 33 -10.83 15.53 14.06
C LEU A 33 -9.80 16.65 13.81
N GLY A 34 -10.23 17.72 13.13
CA GLY A 34 -9.41 18.85 12.69
C GLY A 34 -9.03 18.73 11.21
N SER A 35 -7.74 18.79 10.88
CA SER A 35 -7.22 18.64 9.51
C SER A 35 -7.09 17.17 9.09
N THR A 36 -8.09 16.33 9.35
CA THR A 36 -8.01 14.87 9.08
C THR A 36 -8.82 14.41 7.88
N CYS A 37 -9.44 15.32 7.13
CA CYS A 37 -10.24 14.96 5.96
C CYS A 37 -9.43 14.17 4.91
N TYR A 38 -8.17 14.55 4.67
CA TYR A 38 -7.28 13.87 3.70
C TYR A 38 -7.02 12.39 4.06
N LEU A 39 -6.91 12.06 5.36
CA LEU A 39 -6.75 10.66 5.77
C LEU A 39 -8.08 9.91 5.77
N ASN A 40 -9.17 10.58 6.13
CA ASN A 40 -10.49 9.97 6.17
C ASN A 40 -10.93 9.50 4.78
N VAL A 41 -10.67 10.28 3.72
CA VAL A 41 -11.02 9.88 2.35
C VAL A 41 -10.26 8.63 1.92
N VAL A 42 -8.95 8.57 2.18
CA VAL A 42 -8.11 7.41 1.84
C VAL A 42 -8.54 6.16 2.61
N LEU A 43 -8.79 6.30 3.92
CA LEU A 43 -9.24 5.19 4.75
C LEU A 43 -10.57 4.61 4.27
N GLN A 44 -11.52 5.46 3.88
CA GLN A 44 -12.79 5.01 3.33
C GLN A 44 -12.60 4.34 1.96
N CYS A 45 -11.81 4.91 1.06
CA CYS A 45 -11.49 4.30 -0.24
C CYS A 45 -10.87 2.90 -0.09
N LEU A 46 -9.90 2.74 0.81
CA LEU A 46 -9.27 1.44 1.10
C LEU A 46 -10.25 0.47 1.76
N THR A 47 -11.08 0.95 2.70
CA THR A 47 -12.09 0.13 3.41
C THR A 47 -13.13 -0.45 2.45
N TYR A 48 -13.50 0.30 1.42
CA TYR A 48 -14.49 -0.13 0.43
C TYR A 48 -13.90 -0.74 -0.84
N THR A 49 -12.59 -1.01 -0.87
CA THR A 49 -11.97 -1.83 -1.93
C THR A 49 -12.22 -3.31 -1.64
N PRO A 50 -13.12 -4.01 -2.35
CA PRO A 50 -13.59 -5.35 -1.94
C PRO A 50 -12.50 -6.39 -1.71
N PRO A 51 -11.49 -6.58 -2.59
CA PRO A 51 -10.45 -7.59 -2.35
C PRO A 51 -9.61 -7.28 -1.11
N LEU A 52 -9.32 -6.00 -0.86
CA LEU A 52 -8.58 -5.59 0.34
C LEU A 52 -9.43 -5.78 1.60
N ALA A 53 -10.69 -5.35 1.57
CA ALA A 53 -11.61 -5.48 2.69
C ALA A 53 -11.84 -6.96 3.08
N ASN A 54 -12.07 -7.83 2.09
CA ASN A 54 -12.19 -9.27 2.29
C ASN A 54 -10.97 -9.85 3.03
N TYR A 55 -9.77 -9.45 2.61
CA TYR A 55 -8.53 -9.88 3.25
C TYR A 55 -8.41 -9.34 4.68
N LEU A 56 -8.57 -8.04 4.89
CA LEU A 56 -8.42 -7.41 6.21
C LEU A 56 -9.46 -7.89 7.24
N LEU A 57 -10.67 -8.23 6.78
CA LEU A 57 -11.69 -8.81 7.64
C LEU A 57 -11.33 -10.22 8.12
N SER A 58 -10.55 -10.99 7.33
CA SER A 58 -10.13 -12.35 7.68
C SER A 58 -9.17 -12.42 8.88
N ARG A 59 -8.52 -11.31 9.23
CA ARG A 59 -7.53 -11.19 10.32
C ARG A 59 -6.34 -12.13 10.23
N GLN A 60 -6.02 -12.61 9.04
CA GLN A 60 -4.90 -13.52 8.85
C GLN A 60 -3.57 -12.85 9.22
N HIS A 61 -3.39 -11.55 8.98
CA HIS A 61 -2.11 -10.92 9.28
C HIS A 61 -1.89 -10.80 10.79
N SER A 62 -2.84 -10.24 11.56
CA SER A 62 -2.67 -10.08 13.01
C SER A 62 -2.50 -11.40 13.77
N ARG A 63 -2.97 -12.54 13.25
CA ARG A 63 -2.77 -13.86 13.85
C ARG A 63 -1.32 -14.32 13.86
N PHE A 64 -0.51 -13.87 12.90
CA PHE A 64 0.90 -14.26 12.74
C PHE A 64 1.86 -13.06 12.82
N CYS A 65 1.37 -11.88 13.19
CA CYS A 65 2.18 -10.69 13.31
C CYS A 65 2.85 -10.65 14.68
N HIS A 66 4.17 -10.84 14.71
CA HIS A 66 4.99 -10.74 15.92
C HIS A 66 5.63 -9.36 16.14
N ARG A 67 5.25 -8.37 15.31
CA ARG A 67 5.88 -7.05 15.34
C ARG A 67 5.51 -6.31 16.64
N GLN A 68 6.50 -6.03 17.47
CA GLN A 68 6.32 -5.19 18.65
C GLN A 68 6.20 -3.72 18.20
N GLY A 69 5.04 -3.11 18.44
CA GLY A 69 4.74 -1.73 18.05
C GLY A 69 3.88 -1.61 16.78
N PHE A 70 4.14 -0.58 15.96
CA PHE A 70 3.25 -0.23 14.85
C PHE A 70 3.35 -1.21 13.66
N CYS A 71 2.21 -1.80 13.31
CA CYS A 71 2.00 -2.52 12.07
C CYS A 71 0.79 -1.97 11.32
N MET A 72 1.00 -1.43 10.12
CA MET A 72 -0.08 -0.84 9.31
C MET A 72 -1.16 -1.87 8.94
N MET A 73 -0.78 -3.12 8.65
CA MET A 73 -1.75 -4.18 8.36
C MET A 73 -2.66 -4.44 9.58
N CYS A 74 -2.11 -4.57 10.79
CA CYS A 74 -2.91 -4.74 12.01
C CYS A 74 -3.84 -3.54 12.25
N VAL A 75 -3.35 -2.32 12.03
CA VAL A 75 -4.15 -1.08 12.18
C VAL A 75 -5.31 -1.06 11.18
N MET A 76 -5.07 -1.42 9.92
CA MET A 76 -6.10 -1.47 8.89
C MET A 76 -7.10 -2.61 9.11
N GLU A 77 -6.65 -3.78 9.60
CA GLU A 77 -7.53 -4.89 9.98
C GLU A 77 -8.52 -4.52 11.11
N ASP A 78 -8.08 -3.70 12.07
CA ASP A 78 -8.93 -3.16 13.12
C ASP A 78 -9.86 -2.05 12.59
N HIS A 79 -9.33 -1.13 11.78
CA HIS A 79 -10.09 -0.03 11.19
C HIS A 79 -11.26 -0.53 10.33
N VAL A 80 -11.00 -1.40 9.35
CA VAL A 80 -12.02 -1.92 8.43
C VAL A 80 -13.12 -2.64 9.19
N ARG A 81 -12.77 -3.42 10.22
CA ARG A 81 -13.76 -4.09 11.08
C ARG A 81 -14.62 -3.08 11.82
N LYS A 82 -14.02 -2.06 12.44
CA LYS A 82 -14.76 -1.03 13.16
C LYS A 82 -15.70 -0.27 12.23
N VAL A 83 -15.27 0.09 11.02
CA VAL A 83 -16.13 0.78 10.05
C VAL A 83 -17.30 -0.10 9.61
N LEU A 84 -17.02 -1.34 9.19
CA LEU A 84 -18.03 -2.20 8.55
C LEU A 84 -18.98 -2.92 9.51
N TYR A 85 -18.68 -2.97 10.82
CA TYR A 85 -19.54 -3.59 11.84
C TYR A 85 -20.08 -2.61 12.89
N SER A 86 -19.71 -1.32 12.83
CA SER A 86 -20.30 -0.34 13.75
C SER A 86 -21.76 -0.07 13.39
N SER A 87 -22.59 0.06 14.42
CA SER A 87 -23.96 0.58 14.31
C SER A 87 -24.02 2.11 14.34
N ALA A 88 -22.91 2.78 14.63
CA ALA A 88 -22.85 4.25 14.68
C ALA A 88 -22.80 4.83 13.27
N SER A 89 -23.32 6.05 13.11
CA SER A 89 -23.24 6.79 11.84
C SER A 89 -21.80 7.19 11.51
N ALA A 90 -20.95 7.39 12.51
CA ALA A 90 -19.53 7.70 12.33
C ALA A 90 -18.67 7.19 13.50
N ILE A 91 -17.41 6.87 13.22
CA ILE A 91 -16.40 6.48 14.21
C ILE A 91 -15.20 7.44 14.19
N ARG A 92 -14.42 7.43 15.27
CA ARG A 92 -13.16 8.18 15.35
C ARG A 92 -11.99 7.24 15.07
N PRO A 93 -11.18 7.44 14.01
CA PRO A 93 -10.05 6.54 13.70
C PRO A 93 -8.84 6.81 14.61
N ARG A 94 -9.02 6.71 15.94
CA ARG A 94 -8.02 7.08 16.95
C ARG A 94 -6.70 6.31 16.80
N ALA A 95 -6.76 5.00 16.53
CA ALA A 95 -5.56 4.17 16.35
C ALA A 95 -4.74 4.63 15.14
N VAL A 96 -5.42 4.87 14.02
CA VAL A 96 -4.78 5.39 12.80
C VAL A 96 -4.14 6.75 13.06
N ILE A 97 -4.89 7.69 13.65
CA ILE A 97 -4.38 9.05 13.90
C ILE A 97 -3.20 9.05 14.88
N ARG A 98 -3.32 8.33 16.00
CA ARG A 98 -2.26 8.26 17.02
C ARG A 98 -0.97 7.72 16.43
N ASP A 99 -1.06 6.60 15.74
CA ASP A 99 0.13 5.89 15.29
C ASP A 99 0.79 6.56 14.06
N LEU A 100 0.02 7.34 13.28
CA LEU A 100 0.54 8.18 12.20
C LEU A 100 1.20 9.46 12.70
N ARG A 101 0.64 10.13 13.73
CA ARG A 101 1.26 11.32 14.34
C ARG A 101 2.65 11.02 14.92
N CYS A 102 2.85 9.83 15.48
CA CYS A 102 4.17 9.39 15.92
C CYS A 102 5.17 9.12 14.77
N LYS A 103 4.70 8.94 13.53
CA LYS A 103 5.54 8.47 12.40
C LYS A 103 5.65 9.40 11.21
N GLN A 104 4.83 10.45 11.11
CA GLN A 104 5.06 11.52 10.13
C GLN A 104 6.47 12.14 10.31
N PHE A 105 7.00 12.10 11.55
CA PHE A 105 8.39 12.44 11.88
C PHE A 105 9.45 11.35 11.54
N GLN A 106 9.06 10.08 11.40
CA GLN A 106 9.99 8.94 11.27
C GLN A 106 10.08 8.39 9.83
N LEU A 107 9.01 8.53 9.04
CA LEU A 107 8.98 8.14 7.63
C LEU A 107 9.88 9.03 6.75
N LEU A 108 10.04 10.30 7.10
CA LEU A 108 11.01 11.19 6.44
C LEU A 108 12.47 10.73 6.65
N GLN A 109 12.79 10.06 7.77
CA GLN A 109 14.15 9.56 8.01
C GLN A 109 14.42 8.20 7.35
N GLN A 110 13.42 7.31 7.25
CA GLN A 110 13.63 5.96 6.67
C GLN A 110 13.62 5.92 5.14
N VAL A 111 13.07 6.93 4.47
CA VAL A 111 13.12 7.04 3.00
C VAL A 111 14.42 7.71 2.54
N PHE A 112 15.09 8.48 3.41
CA PHE A 112 16.26 9.29 3.04
C PHE A 112 17.62 8.71 3.50
N PHE A 113 17.67 7.81 4.49
CA PHE A 113 18.93 7.23 4.97
C PHE A 113 18.86 5.70 5.12
N PRO A 114 19.37 4.93 4.15
CA PRO A 114 19.76 3.55 4.42
C PRO A 114 21.13 3.56 5.12
N SER A 115 21.17 3.17 6.39
CA SER A 115 22.43 2.71 6.98
C SER A 115 22.90 1.46 6.24
N LEU A 116 23.98 1.62 5.47
CA LEU A 116 24.94 0.61 5.01
C LEU A 116 24.43 -0.60 4.21
N ARG A 117 24.72 -0.54 2.91
CA ARG A 117 25.74 -1.32 2.16
C ARG A 117 25.18 -1.66 0.78
N GLY A 118 25.97 -1.33 -0.24
CA GLY A 118 25.55 -1.27 -1.62
C GLY A 118 24.90 -2.55 -2.13
N GLU A 119 23.80 -2.37 -2.84
CA GLU A 119 23.44 -3.08 -4.07
C GLU A 119 22.20 -2.40 -4.66
N LEU A 120 22.38 -1.83 -5.86
CA LEU A 120 21.39 -1.41 -6.87
C LEU A 120 19.88 -1.52 -6.51
N LEU A 121 19.38 -0.67 -5.60
CA LEU A 121 17.94 -0.43 -5.38
C LEU A 121 17.46 0.87 -6.05
N THR A 122 17.99 1.19 -7.22
CA THR A 122 17.54 2.32 -8.05
C THR A 122 16.37 1.98 -8.99
N SER A 123 15.69 0.83 -8.81
CA SER A 123 14.52 0.47 -9.65
C SER A 123 13.17 0.86 -9.04
N PHE A 124 13.10 1.35 -7.81
CA PHE A 124 11.90 2.00 -7.26
C PHE A 124 11.90 3.49 -7.55
N LEU A 125 12.12 3.84 -8.83
CA LEU A 125 12.28 5.22 -9.26
C LEU A 125 11.02 6.00 -8.90
N VAL A 126 11.19 6.84 -7.89
CA VAL A 126 10.41 8.00 -7.53
C VAL A 126 10.08 8.76 -8.82
N ILE A 127 8.80 8.93 -9.12
CA ILE A 127 8.36 9.98 -10.04
C ILE A 127 7.34 10.83 -9.27
N GLY A 128 7.76 12.07 -9.02
CA GLY A 128 7.05 13.08 -8.25
C GLY A 128 7.95 13.60 -7.14
N GLU A 129 8.73 14.64 -7.44
CA GLU A 129 9.33 15.50 -6.41
C GLU A 129 8.22 15.97 -5.46
N PHE A 130 8.32 15.56 -4.19
CA PHE A 130 7.39 15.92 -3.15
C PHE A 130 7.90 17.17 -2.43
N LYS A 131 7.06 18.21 -2.33
CA LYS A 131 7.33 19.44 -1.58
C LYS A 131 6.84 19.28 -0.13
N PRO A 132 7.70 19.36 0.90
CA PRO A 132 7.34 19.00 2.29
C PRO A 132 6.46 19.99 3.06
N ASP A 133 6.04 21.11 2.47
CA ASP A 133 5.62 22.27 3.28
C ASP A 133 4.11 22.43 3.50
N LEU A 134 3.27 21.39 3.30
CA LEU A 134 1.82 21.53 3.57
C LEU A 134 1.20 20.32 4.29
N PRO A 135 0.43 20.52 5.38
CA PRO A 135 -0.35 19.45 5.98
C PRO A 135 -1.41 18.90 5.02
N GLY A 136 -1.42 17.58 4.78
CA GLY A 136 -2.60 16.85 4.35
C GLY A 136 -2.77 16.54 2.86
N ASP A 137 -1.76 15.93 2.24
CA ASP A 137 -1.94 15.30 0.93
C ASP A 137 -2.52 13.87 1.09
N ALA A 138 -3.74 13.66 0.58
CA ALA A 138 -4.38 12.36 0.54
C ALA A 138 -3.60 11.35 -0.32
N TYR A 139 -2.95 11.81 -1.39
CA TYR A 139 -2.14 10.97 -2.25
C TYR A 139 -0.88 10.47 -1.54
N GLU A 140 -0.15 11.35 -0.86
CA GLU A 140 1.00 10.95 -0.04
C GLU A 140 0.57 9.95 1.05
N PHE A 141 -0.55 10.23 1.72
CA PHE A 141 -1.08 9.34 2.75
C PHE A 141 -1.46 7.96 2.18
N LEU A 142 -2.07 7.90 0.99
CA LEU A 142 -2.36 6.65 0.30
C LEU A 142 -1.08 5.86 0.01
N ARG A 143 -0.07 6.50 -0.59
CA ARG A 143 1.21 5.85 -0.92
C ARG A 143 1.92 5.33 0.31
N CYS A 144 2.02 6.14 1.36
CA CYS A 144 2.60 5.73 2.63
C CYS A 144 1.85 4.53 3.24
N THR A 145 0.52 4.54 3.17
CA THR A 145 -0.32 3.46 3.72
C THR A 145 -0.15 2.15 2.95
N LEU A 146 -0.23 2.17 1.61
CA LEU A 146 -0.02 0.99 0.76
C LEU A 146 1.40 0.43 0.95
N SER A 147 2.41 1.30 0.95
CA SER A 147 3.81 0.93 1.13
C SER A 147 4.07 0.31 2.52
N ALA A 148 3.49 0.87 3.58
CA ALA A 148 3.59 0.33 4.93
C ALA A 148 2.87 -1.02 5.09
N MET A 149 1.70 -1.18 4.46
CA MET A 149 0.98 -2.46 4.41
C MET A 149 1.77 -3.54 3.67
N HIS A 150 2.37 -3.18 2.54
CA HIS A 150 3.24 -4.07 1.78
C HIS A 150 4.44 -4.55 2.62
N ARG A 151 5.19 -3.61 3.24
CA ARG A 151 6.32 -3.96 4.13
C ARG A 151 5.89 -4.85 5.30
N ALA A 152 4.70 -4.62 5.85
CA ALA A 152 4.16 -5.46 6.91
C ALA A 152 3.88 -6.90 6.46
N CYS A 153 3.54 -7.13 5.19
CA CYS A 153 3.40 -8.48 4.65
C CYS A 153 4.74 -9.21 4.52
N LEU A 154 5.85 -8.49 4.44
CA LEU A 154 7.20 -9.07 4.29
C LEU A 154 7.94 -9.26 5.62
N SER A 155 7.52 -8.57 6.69
CA SER A 155 8.16 -8.69 8.01
C SER A 155 7.91 -10.07 8.61
N GLY A 156 8.82 -11.01 8.35
CA GLY A 156 8.74 -12.42 8.74
C GLY A 156 9.27 -13.40 7.68
N SER A 157 9.57 -12.92 6.46
CA SER A 157 10.12 -13.75 5.37
C SER A 157 11.49 -13.24 4.96
N SER A 158 12.55 -13.72 5.63
CA SER A 158 13.94 -13.31 5.38
C SER A 158 14.54 -13.89 4.08
N ASP A 159 13.80 -14.75 3.38
CA ASP A 159 14.34 -15.62 2.32
C ASP A 159 13.47 -15.62 1.04
N LEU A 160 12.89 -14.46 0.70
CA LEU A 160 12.11 -14.28 -0.53
C LEU A 160 12.93 -13.56 -1.59
N ASP A 161 13.00 -14.16 -2.77
CA ASP A 161 13.52 -13.49 -3.96
C ASP A 161 12.68 -12.26 -4.35
N ILE A 162 13.28 -11.36 -5.12
CA ILE A 162 12.67 -10.08 -5.53
C ILE A 162 11.30 -10.28 -6.18
N SER A 163 11.12 -11.33 -6.99
CA SER A 163 9.85 -11.62 -7.66
C SER A 163 8.80 -12.08 -6.64
N SER A 164 9.17 -12.90 -5.66
CA SER A 164 8.30 -13.34 -4.57
C SER A 164 7.88 -12.18 -3.66
N GLN A 165 8.76 -11.22 -3.39
CA GLN A 165 8.40 -10.00 -2.64
C GLN A 165 7.32 -9.19 -3.36
N GLY A 166 7.28 -9.22 -4.70
CA GLY A 166 6.24 -8.60 -5.52
C GLY A 166 4.85 -9.24 -5.45
N THR A 167 4.66 -10.30 -4.66
CA THR A 167 3.39 -11.08 -4.59
C THR A 167 2.63 -10.94 -3.27
N THR A 168 2.93 -9.90 -2.48
CA THR A 168 2.09 -9.56 -1.31
C THR A 168 0.66 -9.23 -1.73
N ILE A 169 -0.31 -9.38 -0.82
CA ILE A 169 -1.72 -8.99 -1.08
C ILE A 169 -1.87 -7.57 -1.65
N ILE A 170 -1.06 -6.60 -1.19
CA ILE A 170 -1.11 -5.23 -1.70
C ILE A 170 -0.71 -5.16 -3.17
N HIS A 171 0.38 -5.83 -3.54
CA HIS A 171 0.80 -5.86 -4.93
C HIS A 171 -0.15 -6.69 -5.79
N GLN A 172 -0.70 -7.79 -5.29
CA GLN A 172 -1.68 -8.56 -6.07
C GLN A 172 -2.96 -7.76 -6.37
N ILE A 173 -3.32 -6.80 -5.51
CA ILE A 173 -4.52 -5.97 -5.69
C ILE A 173 -4.23 -4.70 -6.51
N PHE A 174 -3.13 -4.00 -6.21
CA PHE A 174 -2.88 -2.64 -6.71
C PHE A 174 -1.73 -2.55 -7.71
N ARG A 175 -0.90 -3.59 -7.88
CA ARG A 175 0.27 -3.50 -8.75
C ARG A 175 -0.13 -3.56 -10.22
N GLY A 176 0.30 -2.55 -10.97
CA GLY A 176 0.39 -2.60 -12.42
C GLY A 176 1.83 -2.82 -12.90
N ILE A 177 1.97 -3.12 -14.20
CA ILE A 177 3.27 -3.17 -14.88
C ILE A 177 3.23 -2.18 -16.04
N LEU A 178 4.13 -1.20 -16.01
CA LEU A 178 4.33 -0.24 -17.09
C LEU A 178 5.43 -0.76 -18.02
N ARG A 179 5.12 -0.88 -19.31
CA ARG A 179 6.11 -1.15 -20.36
C ARG A 179 6.53 0.17 -21.01
N SER A 180 7.76 0.60 -20.77
CA SER A 180 8.36 1.72 -21.49
C SER A 180 9.16 1.18 -22.67
N ARG A 181 8.91 1.69 -23.87
CA ARG A 181 9.62 1.33 -25.08
C ARG A 181 10.41 2.53 -25.59
N ILE A 182 11.72 2.35 -25.70
CA ILE A 182 12.62 3.32 -26.32
C ILE A 182 12.99 2.81 -27.71
N THR A 183 12.67 3.58 -28.75
CA THR A 183 13.03 3.25 -30.13
C THR A 183 14.16 4.16 -30.60
N CYS A 184 15.27 3.58 -31.05
CA CYS A 184 16.35 4.33 -31.66
C CYS A 184 15.90 4.91 -33.01
N LEU A 185 16.05 6.22 -33.21
CA LEU A 185 15.63 6.87 -34.45
C LEU A 185 16.53 6.53 -35.64
N GLY A 186 17.80 6.21 -35.40
CA GLY A 186 18.79 5.84 -36.42
C GLY A 186 18.65 4.39 -36.90
N CYS A 187 18.89 3.41 -36.02
CA CYS A 187 18.89 1.99 -36.39
C CYS A 187 17.52 1.29 -36.26
N LYS A 188 16.46 2.00 -35.84
CA LYS A 188 15.08 1.49 -35.66
C LYS A 188 14.91 0.33 -34.68
N THR A 189 15.98 -0.08 -33.98
CA THR A 189 15.88 -1.06 -32.90
C THR A 189 15.14 -0.46 -31.71
N PHE A 190 14.43 -1.32 -30.96
CA PHE A 190 13.72 -0.91 -29.77
C PHE A 190 14.21 -1.67 -28.54
N SER A 191 14.13 -1.02 -27.39
CA SER A 191 14.41 -1.57 -26.07
C SER A 191 13.19 -1.39 -25.19
N ASP A 192 12.73 -2.48 -24.59
CA ASP A 192 11.61 -2.46 -23.63
C ASP A 192 12.12 -2.55 -22.19
N PHE A 193 11.59 -1.69 -21.33
CA PHE A 193 11.78 -1.67 -19.88
C PHE A 193 10.44 -1.89 -19.20
N TYR A 194 10.42 -2.73 -18.16
CA TYR A 194 9.20 -3.06 -17.41
C TYR A 194 9.36 -2.62 -15.97
N THR A 195 8.49 -1.72 -15.52
CA THR A 195 8.52 -1.17 -14.16
C THR A 195 7.20 -1.41 -13.47
N ALA A 196 7.23 -1.92 -12.24
CA ALA A 196 6.03 -2.08 -11.42
C ALA A 196 5.59 -0.72 -10.85
N PHE A 197 4.29 -0.48 -10.78
CA PHE A 197 3.71 0.71 -10.16
C PHE A 197 2.51 0.33 -9.30
N LEU A 198 2.17 1.16 -8.31
CA LEU A 198 0.94 1.04 -7.49
C LEU A 198 -0.08 2.14 -7.79
N ASP A 199 0.33 3.16 -8.53
CA ASP A 199 -0.45 4.34 -8.87
C ASP A 199 0.02 4.89 -10.23
N VAL A 200 -0.87 5.64 -10.90
CA VAL A 200 -0.57 6.32 -12.16
C VAL A 200 -0.94 7.80 -12.00
N LEU A 201 0.05 8.67 -12.07
CA LEU A 201 -0.17 10.12 -12.09
C LEU A 201 -0.53 10.56 -13.50
N LEU A 202 -1.77 11.01 -13.69
CA LEU A 202 -2.25 11.53 -14.96
C LEU A 202 -2.16 13.05 -14.96
N LYS A 203 -1.50 13.62 -15.97
CA LYS A 203 -1.53 15.06 -16.22
C LYS A 203 -2.86 15.41 -16.88
N ILE A 204 -3.70 16.15 -16.17
CA ILE A 204 -4.92 16.73 -16.72
C ILE A 204 -4.54 18.03 -17.44
N LYS A 205 -5.05 18.22 -18.66
CA LYS A 205 -4.84 19.43 -19.46
C LYS A 205 -6.06 20.33 -19.36
#